data_AF-A0A2E4UPV3-F1
#
_entry.id   AF-A0A2E4UPV3-F1
#
_cell.length_a   1.000
_cell.length_b   1.000
_cell.length_c   1.000
_cell.angle_alpha   90.00
_cell.angle_beta   90.00
_cell.angle_gamma   90.00
#
_symmetry.space_group_name_H-M   'P 1'
#
loop_
_entity.id
_entity.type
_entity.pdbx_description
1 polymer ?
#
loop_
_entity_poly.entity_id
_entity_poly.type
_entity_poly.pdbx_seq_one_letter_code
_entity_poly.pdbx_strand_id
1 'polypeptide(L)'
;MPAIEAIYSESARRREHPIASPGQLRGTTITLILTALVWLTGCTTNPVTGKTELALIGDAAMIQQGAAAYAPLQQQGGGLYTADPGLGKYVHDVTARVTKVSAAPLDYDVVVLNDSTPNAWALPGGKLAVNRGLLMALENEAELAAVIGHEIVHAAARHGGRRTNRNLLLQGVLAVTNTALEDNDFREQILDGFGTSAQVLSQSYSRGDEFMADEYGMEYMHRAGYDPAAAVTLQQKFVEMHGDRQSGLMERLFASHPPSPERVRRNQGTLARLGAGGDTGQTRYQRATEYLRAKLPAYRAFDRGTQLLAAGEQAAALASAQQAIQLEPKEARFHGLLGEIHLTQAEYGSARNAFNAALERDDNFYLYYLGRGQASAGLGQTVAARKDFQRSMQLLPNAVASNELGKLTLAAGEPSEAKIWFREAASLGGAAGTEAANAWLRIDVTDAPSRHIEASGSINPGNGAVIALVTNRTNLSLTDVIIEFHAVRNGRQIQQQVRLPRLGAKAQVSVGSGWTYRENAPLGKLMAVARSARVP
;
A
#
# COMPACT_ATOMS: atom_id res chain seq x y z
N MET A 1 29.68 -84.63 29.63
CA MET A 1 31.00 -84.78 29.00
C MET A 1 30.84 -84.54 27.51
N PRO A 2 31.76 -83.83 26.84
CA PRO A 2 32.26 -82.45 27.05
C PRO A 2 31.93 -81.62 25.77
N ALA A 3 32.38 -80.39 25.45
CA ALA A 3 33.59 -79.63 25.78
C ALA A 3 33.35 -78.14 25.40
N ILE A 4 33.58 -77.14 26.28
CA ILE A 4 34.85 -76.37 26.51
C ILE A 4 34.99 -75.21 25.50
N GLU A 5 34.72 -73.96 25.90
CA GLU A 5 35.68 -72.94 26.42
C GLU A 5 36.72 -72.54 25.35
N ALA A 6 36.64 -71.35 24.74
CA ALA A 6 36.96 -70.01 25.25
C ALA A 6 38.43 -69.62 24.97
N ILE A 7 38.63 -68.30 24.78
CA ILE A 7 39.90 -67.53 24.87
C ILE A 7 40.72 -67.47 23.53
N TYR A 8 41.24 -66.36 22.96
CA TYR A 8 41.56 -64.97 23.37
C TYR A 8 41.54 -63.99 22.15
N SER A 9 41.16 -62.74 22.42
CA SER A 9 41.60 -61.44 21.83
C SER A 9 42.02 -61.28 20.36
N GLU A 10 41.38 -60.33 19.65
CA GLU A 10 42.14 -59.22 19.04
C GLU A 10 41.28 -57.95 18.90
N SER A 11 41.79 -56.88 19.46
CA SER A 11 41.27 -55.51 19.44
C SER A 11 41.55 -54.80 18.11
N ALA A 12 40.68 -53.84 17.78
CA ALA A 12 40.99 -52.50 17.25
C ALA A 12 40.28 -52.08 15.94
N ARG A 13 39.67 -50.89 16.05
CA ARG A 13 39.29 -49.89 15.03
C ARG A 13 37.85 -49.93 14.49
N ARG A 14 36.90 -49.50 15.33
CA ARG A 14 35.76 -48.70 14.86
C ARG A 14 36.24 -47.28 14.62
N ARG A 15 36.08 -46.79 13.38
CA ARG A 15 36.31 -45.40 13.01
C ARG A 15 35.23 -44.54 13.67
N GLU A 16 35.64 -43.62 14.52
CA GLU A 16 34.77 -42.53 14.97
C GLU A 16 34.51 -41.61 13.77
N HIS A 17 33.26 -41.51 13.35
CA HIS A 17 32.84 -40.41 12.48
C HIS A 17 32.62 -39.17 13.37
N PRO A 18 33.26 -38.03 13.10
CA PRO A 18 33.04 -36.83 13.88
C PRO A 18 31.61 -36.35 13.65
N ILE A 19 30.81 -36.33 14.72
CA ILE A 19 29.50 -35.68 14.74
C ILE A 19 29.74 -34.18 14.69
N ALA A 20 29.34 -33.54 13.60
CA ALA A 20 29.45 -32.10 13.41
C ALA A 20 28.76 -31.36 14.57
N SER A 21 29.41 -30.34 15.11
CA SER A 21 28.86 -29.56 16.22
C SER A 21 27.63 -28.74 15.76
N PRO A 22 26.68 -28.39 16.66
CA PRO A 22 25.49 -27.59 16.32
C PRO A 22 25.81 -26.25 15.62
N GLY A 23 27.00 -25.70 15.82
CA GLY A 23 27.49 -24.51 15.13
C GLY A 23 27.85 -24.75 13.66
N GLN A 24 28.36 -25.93 13.30
CA GLN A 24 28.69 -26.29 11.91
C GLN A 24 27.44 -26.50 11.06
N LEU A 25 26.36 -27.06 11.63
CA LEU A 25 25.07 -27.25 10.96
C LEU A 25 24.35 -25.92 10.69
N ARG A 26 24.51 -24.91 11.56
CA ARG A 26 23.97 -23.55 11.33
C ARG A 26 24.73 -22.82 10.22
N GLY A 27 26.05 -22.94 10.16
CA GLY A 27 26.89 -22.36 9.11
C GLY A 27 26.62 -22.94 7.72
N THR A 28 26.43 -24.26 7.61
CA THR A 28 26.12 -24.92 6.33
C THR A 28 24.73 -24.62 5.82
N THR A 29 23.72 -24.49 6.70
CA THR A 29 22.34 -24.12 6.30
C THR A 29 22.26 -22.68 5.80
N ILE A 30 22.95 -21.73 6.45
CA ILE A 30 23.05 -20.33 5.99
C ILE A 30 23.81 -20.26 4.66
N THR A 31 24.89 -21.02 4.50
CA THR A 31 25.65 -21.09 3.25
C THR A 31 24.83 -21.69 2.11
N LEU A 32 23.99 -22.71 2.39
CA LEU A 32 23.07 -23.33 1.42
C LEU A 32 21.93 -22.39 1.00
N ILE A 33 21.39 -21.59 1.93
CA ILE A 33 20.37 -20.57 1.61
C ILE A 33 20.97 -19.41 0.81
N LEU A 34 22.17 -18.94 1.17
CA LEU A 34 22.91 -17.91 0.42
C LEU A 34 23.29 -18.41 -0.98
N THR A 35 23.75 -19.65 -1.11
CA THR A 35 24.02 -20.24 -2.44
C THR A 35 22.73 -20.44 -3.23
N ALA A 36 21.63 -20.89 -2.63
CA ALA A 36 20.34 -20.97 -3.31
C ALA A 36 19.78 -19.61 -3.76
N LEU A 37 20.01 -18.53 -2.98
CA LEU A 37 19.69 -17.15 -3.40
C LEU A 37 20.55 -16.67 -4.57
N VAL A 38 21.83 -17.07 -4.63
CA VAL A 38 22.74 -16.74 -5.74
C VAL A 38 22.25 -17.36 -7.05
N TRP A 39 21.64 -18.56 -7.01
CA TRP A 39 21.09 -19.24 -8.19
C TRP A 39 19.72 -18.71 -8.66
N LEU A 40 19.07 -17.82 -7.91
CA LEU A 40 17.80 -17.16 -8.29
C LEU A 40 18.00 -15.75 -8.88
N THR A 41 19.25 -15.34 -9.13
CA THR A 41 19.53 -14.04 -9.76
C THR A 41 19.28 -14.12 -11.27
N GLY A 42 18.13 -13.63 -11.71
CA GLY A 42 17.90 -13.39 -13.13
C GLY A 42 18.73 -12.19 -13.58
N CYS A 43 19.42 -12.31 -14.70
CA CYS A 43 19.90 -11.16 -15.46
C CYS A 43 18.88 -10.85 -16.56
N THR A 44 18.74 -9.57 -16.91
CA THR A 44 17.87 -9.15 -18.00
C THR A 44 18.51 -8.06 -18.83
N THR A 45 18.08 -7.91 -20.08
CA THR A 45 18.60 -6.88 -20.98
C THR A 45 17.71 -5.65 -20.92
N ASN A 46 18.32 -4.49 -20.74
CA ASN A 46 17.67 -3.19 -20.85
C ASN A 46 17.35 -2.89 -22.33
N PRO A 47 16.07 -2.78 -22.73
CA PRO A 47 15.67 -2.55 -24.12
C PRO A 47 16.19 -1.24 -24.73
N VAL A 48 16.46 -0.23 -23.90
CA VAL A 48 16.92 1.10 -24.36
C VAL A 48 18.42 1.10 -24.60
N THR A 49 19.20 0.49 -23.68
CA THR A 49 20.68 0.56 -23.74
C THR A 49 21.36 -0.71 -24.25
N GLY A 50 20.64 -1.83 -24.33
CA GLY A 50 21.19 -3.16 -24.64
C GLY A 50 22.05 -3.77 -23.53
N LYS A 51 22.20 -3.11 -22.37
CA LYS A 51 23.04 -3.60 -21.26
C LYS A 51 22.31 -4.63 -20.40
N THR A 52 23.06 -5.58 -19.86
CA THR A 52 22.54 -6.58 -18.92
C THR A 52 22.53 -6.03 -17.50
N GLU A 53 21.43 -6.23 -16.79
CA GLU A 53 21.15 -5.72 -15.45
C GLU A 53 20.56 -6.81 -14.55
N LEU A 54 20.72 -6.65 -13.23
CA LEU A 54 20.16 -7.57 -12.25
C LEU A 54 18.63 -7.45 -12.18
N ALA A 55 17.96 -8.58 -12.30
CA ALA A 55 16.50 -8.74 -12.24
C ALA A 55 16.11 -9.77 -11.17
N LEU A 56 15.80 -9.29 -9.96
CA LEU A 56 15.23 -10.15 -8.91
C LEU A 56 13.77 -10.47 -9.19
N ILE A 57 13.06 -9.54 -9.80
CA ILE A 57 11.71 -9.74 -10.32
C ILE A 57 11.77 -9.68 -11.85
N GLY A 58 11.27 -10.74 -12.48
CA GLY A 58 11.24 -10.88 -13.94
C GLY A 58 10.28 -9.90 -14.62
N ASP A 59 10.45 -9.70 -15.93
CA ASP A 59 9.66 -8.77 -16.75
C ASP A 59 8.16 -9.00 -16.66
N ALA A 60 7.74 -10.24 -16.87
CA ALA A 60 6.32 -10.58 -16.88
C ALA A 60 5.64 -10.23 -15.55
N ALA A 61 6.31 -10.49 -14.43
CA ALA A 61 5.81 -10.14 -13.11
C ALA A 61 5.77 -8.62 -12.90
N MET A 62 6.77 -7.87 -13.35
CA MET A 62 6.78 -6.41 -13.31
C MET A 62 5.64 -5.80 -14.14
N ILE A 63 5.46 -6.26 -15.38
CA ILE A 63 4.38 -5.82 -16.26
C ILE A 63 3.01 -6.12 -15.63
N GLN A 64 2.84 -7.32 -15.07
CA GLN A 64 1.61 -7.70 -14.37
C GLN A 64 1.34 -6.81 -13.15
N GLN A 65 2.37 -6.50 -12.36
CA GLN A 65 2.25 -5.58 -11.22
C GLN A 65 1.90 -4.16 -11.67
N GLY A 66 2.53 -3.65 -12.72
CA GLY A 66 2.21 -2.34 -13.30
C GLY A 66 0.75 -2.28 -13.78
N ALA A 67 0.28 -3.31 -14.49
CA ALA A 67 -1.11 -3.42 -14.91
C ALA A 67 -2.09 -3.49 -13.72
N ALA A 68 -1.78 -4.28 -12.68
CA ALA A 68 -2.61 -4.40 -11.49
C ALA A 68 -2.66 -3.10 -10.66
N ALA A 69 -1.57 -2.33 -10.64
CA ALA A 69 -1.49 -1.07 -9.90
C ALA A 69 -2.13 0.11 -10.64
N TYR A 70 -2.32 0.02 -11.95
CA TYR A 70 -2.71 1.17 -12.78
C TYR A 70 -4.05 1.78 -12.36
N ALA A 71 -5.12 0.98 -12.30
CA ALA A 71 -6.44 1.50 -11.90
C ALA A 71 -6.46 2.05 -10.46
N PRO A 72 -5.94 1.35 -9.42
CA PRO A 72 -5.83 1.92 -8.07
C PRO A 72 -5.09 3.26 -8.01
N LEU A 73 -4.00 3.41 -8.78
CA LEU A 73 -3.22 4.65 -8.81
C LEU A 73 -3.96 5.79 -9.52
N GLN A 74 -4.78 5.49 -10.53
CA GLN A 74 -5.69 6.47 -11.11
C GLN A 74 -6.70 6.97 -10.08
N GLN A 75 -7.25 6.07 -9.25
CA GLN A 75 -8.16 6.44 -8.15
C GLN A 75 -7.46 7.34 -7.12
N GLN A 76 -6.22 7.02 -6.75
CA GLN A 76 -5.45 7.85 -5.82
C GLN A 76 -5.09 9.22 -6.41
N GLY A 77 -4.87 9.29 -7.72
CA GLY A 77 -4.65 10.54 -8.47
C GLY A 77 -5.92 11.33 -8.80
N GLY A 78 -7.02 11.10 -8.06
CA GLY A 78 -8.25 11.86 -8.22
C GLY A 78 -9.20 11.37 -9.32
N GLY A 79 -8.95 10.19 -9.87
CA GLY A 79 -9.75 9.61 -10.94
C GLY A 79 -9.40 10.18 -12.32
N LEU A 80 -10.10 9.69 -13.33
CA LEU A 80 -9.90 10.13 -14.71
C LEU A 80 -10.49 11.53 -14.92
N TYR A 81 -9.81 12.33 -15.74
CA TYR A 81 -10.32 13.60 -16.20
C TYR A 81 -11.27 13.39 -17.40
N THR A 82 -12.58 13.41 -17.13
CA THR A 82 -13.62 13.09 -18.13
C THR A 82 -14.40 14.30 -18.63
N ALA A 83 -14.21 15.49 -18.02
CA ALA A 83 -14.94 16.71 -18.36
C ALA A 83 -14.64 17.22 -19.80
N ASP A 84 -13.46 16.91 -20.33
CA ASP A 84 -13.09 17.14 -21.72
C ASP A 84 -12.41 15.89 -22.33
N PRO A 85 -13.20 14.99 -22.95
CA PRO A 85 -12.66 13.81 -23.62
C PRO A 85 -11.71 14.15 -24.79
N GLY A 86 -11.82 15.35 -25.37
CA GLY A 86 -10.96 15.81 -26.46
C GLY A 86 -9.51 15.97 -26.00
N LEU A 87 -9.31 16.48 -24.79
CA LEU A 87 -7.98 16.57 -24.17
C LEU A 87 -7.36 15.19 -23.93
N GLY A 88 -8.14 14.22 -23.43
CA GLY A 88 -7.69 12.85 -23.23
C GLY A 88 -7.22 12.20 -24.53
N LYS A 89 -8.02 12.33 -25.60
CA LYS A 89 -7.65 11.87 -26.94
C LYS A 89 -6.37 12.53 -27.44
N TYR A 90 -6.24 13.84 -27.26
CA TYR A 90 -5.05 14.58 -27.68
C TYR A 90 -3.77 14.08 -26.99
N VAL A 91 -3.80 13.91 -25.66
CA VAL A 91 -2.67 13.36 -24.91
C VAL A 91 -2.33 11.94 -25.39
N HIS A 92 -3.34 11.11 -25.64
CA HIS A 92 -3.16 9.78 -26.23
C HIS A 92 -2.50 9.84 -27.61
N ASP A 93 -2.91 10.75 -28.50
CA ASP A 93 -2.32 10.91 -29.83
C ASP A 93 -0.84 11.34 -29.77
N VAL A 94 -0.48 12.24 -28.85
CA VAL A 94 0.92 12.64 -28.61
C VAL A 94 1.73 11.44 -28.10
N THR A 95 1.21 10.69 -27.12
CA THR A 95 1.86 9.47 -26.63
C THR A 95 2.02 8.43 -27.73
N ALA A 96 1.00 8.20 -28.55
CA ALA A 96 1.08 7.29 -29.70
C ALA A 96 2.14 7.71 -30.72
N ARG A 97 2.36 9.03 -30.90
CA ARG A 97 3.41 9.54 -31.80
C ARG A 97 4.82 9.27 -31.24
N VAL A 98 5.05 9.46 -29.94
CA VAL A 98 6.35 9.22 -29.30
C VAL A 98 6.64 7.72 -29.15
N THR A 99 5.65 6.90 -28.79
CA THR A 99 5.83 5.46 -28.58
C THR A 99 6.18 4.69 -29.85
N LYS A 100 5.76 5.15 -31.04
CA LYS A 100 6.15 4.58 -32.35
C LYS A 100 7.67 4.51 -32.57
N VAL A 101 8.43 5.35 -31.89
CA VAL A 101 9.91 5.38 -31.98
C VAL A 101 10.60 4.84 -30.73
N SER A 102 9.83 4.40 -29.73
CA SER A 102 10.36 3.75 -28.52
C SER A 102 11.10 2.46 -28.87
N ALA A 103 12.16 2.16 -28.12
CA ALA A 103 12.91 0.92 -28.29
C ALA A 103 12.19 -0.31 -27.70
N ALA A 104 11.23 -0.12 -26.79
CA ALA A 104 10.54 -1.21 -26.12
C ALA A 104 9.13 -1.45 -26.72
N PRO A 105 8.80 -2.67 -27.15
CA PRO A 105 7.46 -3.01 -27.65
C PRO A 105 6.50 -3.28 -26.48
N LEU A 106 6.16 -2.23 -25.73
CA LEU A 106 5.19 -2.29 -24.63
C LEU A 106 3.78 -1.89 -25.12
N ASP A 107 2.76 -2.37 -24.41
CA ASP A 107 1.37 -1.95 -24.60
C ASP A 107 1.13 -0.59 -23.90
N TYR A 108 1.63 0.46 -24.54
CA TYR A 108 1.55 1.81 -23.99
C TYR A 108 0.12 2.30 -23.91
N ASP A 109 -0.26 2.79 -22.74
CA ASP A 109 -1.54 3.44 -22.48
C ASP A 109 -1.30 4.70 -21.64
N VAL A 110 -2.11 5.72 -21.84
CA VAL A 110 -2.00 6.99 -21.10
C VAL A 110 -3.37 7.52 -20.73
N VAL A 111 -3.49 7.99 -19.49
CA VAL A 111 -4.68 8.68 -19.01
C VAL A 111 -4.36 10.09 -18.51
N VAL A 112 -5.37 10.97 -18.55
CA VAL A 112 -5.30 12.26 -17.88
C VAL A 112 -6.00 12.13 -16.53
N LEU A 113 -5.31 12.50 -15.45
CA LEU A 113 -5.84 12.44 -14.09
C LEU A 113 -6.43 13.79 -13.66
N ASN A 114 -7.50 13.73 -12.88
CA ASN A 114 -8.21 14.90 -12.38
C ASN A 114 -7.58 15.46 -11.09
N ASP A 115 -6.32 15.89 -11.22
CA ASP A 115 -5.51 16.45 -10.14
C ASP A 115 -4.83 17.77 -10.58
N SER A 116 -4.97 18.80 -9.76
CA SER A 116 -4.34 20.12 -9.95
C SER A 116 -2.84 20.09 -9.68
N THR A 117 -2.33 19.09 -8.96
CA THR A 117 -0.90 18.93 -8.68
C THR A 117 -0.18 18.57 -9.98
N PRO A 118 0.77 19.38 -10.46
CA PRO A 118 1.57 19.02 -11.62
C PRO A 118 2.34 17.72 -11.35
N ASN A 119 2.09 16.69 -12.17
CA ASN A 119 2.82 15.42 -12.12
C ASN A 119 2.57 14.60 -13.40
N ALA A 120 3.48 13.67 -13.68
CA ALA A 120 3.30 12.56 -14.61
C ALA A 120 4.05 11.34 -14.07
N TRP A 121 3.65 10.15 -14.49
CA TRP A 121 4.33 8.93 -14.07
C TRP A 121 4.12 7.79 -15.08
N ALA A 122 5.08 6.87 -15.13
CA ALA A 122 4.97 5.60 -15.83
C ALA A 122 5.16 4.39 -14.90
N LEU A 123 4.37 3.35 -15.16
CA LEU A 123 4.49 2.03 -14.55
C LEU A 123 5.14 1.04 -15.52
N PRO A 124 5.73 -0.05 -15.00
CA PRO A 124 6.15 -1.17 -15.84
C PRO A 124 5.01 -1.65 -16.76
N GLY A 125 5.36 -2.04 -17.99
CA GLY A 125 4.36 -2.43 -18.99
C GLY A 125 3.78 -1.27 -19.80
N GLY A 126 4.22 -0.02 -19.58
CA GLY A 126 3.86 1.11 -20.42
C GLY A 126 2.55 1.80 -20.01
N LYS A 127 2.14 1.70 -18.75
CA LYS A 127 0.95 2.42 -18.25
C LYS A 127 1.36 3.79 -17.71
N LEU A 128 0.90 4.85 -18.35
CA LEU A 128 1.28 6.23 -18.06
C LEU A 128 0.09 7.03 -17.54
N ALA A 129 0.38 8.07 -16.77
CA ALA A 129 -0.63 9.07 -16.46
C ALA A 129 -0.03 10.48 -16.41
N VAL A 130 -0.86 11.46 -16.77
CA VAL A 130 -0.50 12.88 -16.72
C VAL A 130 -1.59 13.62 -15.95
N ASN A 131 -1.21 14.39 -14.93
CA ASN A 131 -2.16 15.20 -14.19
C ASN A 131 -2.56 16.43 -15.01
N ARG A 132 -3.85 16.83 -14.95
CA ARG A 132 -4.30 18.08 -15.59
C ARG A 132 -3.48 19.30 -15.14
N GLY A 133 -3.03 19.31 -13.88
CA GLY A 133 -2.13 20.34 -13.35
C GLY A 133 -0.84 20.50 -14.14
N LEU A 134 -0.25 19.40 -14.63
CA LEU A 134 0.97 19.45 -15.43
C LEU A 134 0.68 20.05 -16.81
N LEU A 135 -0.40 19.64 -17.46
CA LEU A 135 -0.81 20.19 -18.76
C LEU A 135 -1.00 21.72 -18.70
N MET A 136 -1.38 22.25 -17.54
CA MET A 136 -1.51 23.68 -17.32
C MET A 136 -0.19 24.43 -17.16
N ALA A 137 0.88 23.74 -16.78
CA ALA A 137 2.23 24.28 -16.65
C ALA A 137 3.05 24.24 -17.95
N LEU A 138 2.64 23.41 -18.91
CA LEU A 138 3.31 23.31 -20.22
C LEU A 138 2.80 24.38 -21.19
N GLU A 139 3.67 24.79 -22.11
CA GLU A 139 3.41 25.84 -23.09
C GLU A 139 3.05 25.27 -24.47
N ASN A 140 3.56 24.10 -24.84
CA ASN A 140 3.37 23.52 -26.17
C ASN A 140 3.42 21.98 -26.19
N GLU A 141 3.14 21.40 -27.37
CA GLU A 141 3.06 19.95 -27.56
C GLU A 141 4.44 19.29 -27.44
N ALA A 142 5.51 19.96 -27.86
CA ALA A 142 6.86 19.42 -27.71
C ALA A 142 7.29 19.33 -26.25
N GLU A 143 6.88 20.25 -25.37
CA GLU A 143 7.09 20.11 -23.92
C GLU A 143 6.31 18.91 -23.35
N LEU A 144 5.07 18.68 -23.81
CA LEU A 144 4.31 17.48 -23.46
C LEU A 144 5.00 16.21 -23.98
N ALA A 145 5.51 16.23 -25.21
CA ALA A 145 6.29 15.13 -25.78
C ALA A 145 7.60 14.89 -25.02
N ALA A 146 8.21 15.93 -24.44
CA ALA A 146 9.38 15.79 -23.57
C ALA A 146 9.06 15.02 -22.28
N VAL A 147 7.96 15.39 -21.60
CA VAL A 147 7.47 14.65 -20.42
C VAL A 147 7.16 13.20 -20.80
N ILE A 148 6.38 12.99 -21.86
CA ILE A 148 5.99 11.64 -22.27
C ILE A 148 7.20 10.80 -22.69
N GLY A 149 8.14 11.39 -23.46
CA GLY A 149 9.38 10.71 -23.86
C GLY A 149 10.21 10.28 -22.65
N HIS A 150 10.35 11.15 -21.66
CA HIS A 150 11.01 10.86 -20.38
C HIS A 150 10.33 9.69 -19.65
N GLU A 151 9.01 9.73 -19.48
CA GLU A 151 8.23 8.68 -18.83
C GLU A 151 8.27 7.33 -19.59
N ILE A 152 8.22 7.37 -20.93
CA ILE A 152 8.38 6.19 -21.78
C ILE A 152 9.74 5.54 -21.54
N VAL A 153 10.81 6.31 -21.37
CA VAL A 153 12.14 5.76 -21.08
C VAL A 153 12.17 5.15 -19.68
N HIS A 154 11.53 5.72 -18.66
CA HIS A 154 11.44 5.06 -17.35
C HIS A 154 10.78 3.67 -17.43
N ALA A 155 9.72 3.54 -18.21
CA ALA A 155 9.07 2.25 -18.47
C ALA A 155 9.97 1.32 -19.32
N ALA A 156 10.47 1.81 -20.45
CA ALA A 156 11.25 1.04 -21.42
C ALA A 156 12.59 0.56 -20.86
N ALA A 157 13.31 1.42 -20.12
CA ALA A 157 14.59 1.12 -19.49
C ALA A 157 14.45 0.44 -18.12
N ARG A 158 13.21 0.15 -17.68
CA ARG A 158 12.92 -0.63 -16.46
C ARG A 158 13.40 0.03 -15.16
N HIS A 159 13.41 1.35 -15.12
CA HIS A 159 13.86 2.10 -13.94
C HIS A 159 13.00 1.76 -12.71
N GLY A 160 11.69 1.59 -12.87
CA GLY A 160 10.79 1.15 -11.78
C GLY A 160 11.14 -0.26 -11.25
N GLY A 161 11.56 -1.16 -12.14
CA GLY A 161 12.02 -2.51 -11.77
C GLY A 161 13.35 -2.48 -11.00
N ARG A 162 14.33 -1.68 -11.43
CA ARG A 162 15.60 -1.50 -10.69
C ARG A 162 15.36 -0.94 -9.29
N ARG A 163 14.46 0.04 -9.18
CA ARG A 163 14.06 0.64 -7.90
C ARG A 163 13.39 -0.38 -6.98
N THR A 164 12.48 -1.19 -7.53
CA THR A 164 11.83 -2.27 -6.76
C THR A 164 12.85 -3.32 -6.30
N ASN A 165 13.76 -3.75 -7.18
CA ASN A 165 14.84 -4.69 -6.83
C ASN A 165 15.75 -4.13 -5.73
N ARG A 166 16.10 -2.83 -5.80
CA ARG A 166 16.88 -2.15 -4.75
C ARG A 166 16.18 -2.17 -3.40
N ASN A 167 14.86 -1.92 -3.38
CA ASN A 167 14.06 -1.99 -2.15
C ASN A 167 14.03 -3.42 -1.59
N LEU A 168 13.80 -4.43 -2.45
CA LEU A 168 13.80 -5.83 -2.04
C LEU A 168 15.15 -6.28 -1.47
N LEU A 169 16.26 -5.86 -2.07
CA LEU A 169 17.61 -6.13 -1.56
C LEU A 169 17.83 -5.49 -0.19
N LEU A 170 17.47 -4.22 -0.03
CA LEU A 170 17.61 -3.51 1.24
C LEU A 170 16.80 -4.19 2.34
N GLN A 171 15.56 -4.59 2.06
CA GLN A 171 14.71 -5.30 3.01
C GLN A 171 15.23 -6.71 3.33
N GLY A 172 15.73 -7.44 2.32
CA GLY A 172 16.34 -8.76 2.53
C GLY A 172 17.57 -8.69 3.44
N VAL A 173 18.41 -7.66 3.28
CA VAL A 173 19.55 -7.40 4.17
C VAL A 173 19.06 -7.16 5.61
N LEU A 174 18.07 -6.28 5.80
CA LEU A 174 17.51 -5.99 7.12
C LEU A 174 16.89 -7.24 7.78
N ALA A 175 16.18 -8.07 7.01
CA ALA A 175 15.58 -9.30 7.49
C ALA A 175 16.65 -10.28 8.01
N VAL A 176 17.76 -10.46 7.29
CA VAL A 176 18.86 -11.33 7.74
C VAL A 176 19.52 -10.78 9.01
N THR A 177 19.78 -9.46 9.09
CA THR A 177 20.35 -8.84 10.30
C THR A 177 19.47 -9.01 11.53
N ASN A 178 18.15 -8.95 11.36
CA ASN A 178 17.20 -9.06 12.48
C ASN A 178 16.88 -10.50 12.88
N THR A 179 17.16 -11.52 12.07
CA THR A 179 17.07 -12.93 12.54
C THR A 179 18.10 -13.29 13.63
N ALA A 180 19.06 -12.39 13.91
CA ALA A 180 19.96 -12.49 15.05
C ALA A 180 19.36 -11.92 16.36
N LEU A 181 18.19 -11.28 16.30
CA LEU A 181 17.47 -10.68 17.43
C LEU A 181 16.10 -11.37 17.54
N GLU A 182 15.85 -12.08 18.65
CA GLU A 182 14.63 -12.90 18.86
C GLU A 182 13.38 -12.05 19.16
N ASP A 183 12.89 -11.25 18.22
CA ASP A 183 11.58 -10.57 18.35
C ASP A 183 10.67 -10.85 17.15
N ASN A 184 9.50 -11.45 17.44
CA ASN A 184 8.53 -11.92 16.45
C ASN A 184 7.65 -10.80 15.87
N ASP A 185 7.52 -9.65 16.56
CA ASP A 185 6.67 -8.54 16.14
C ASP A 185 7.18 -7.84 14.87
N PHE A 186 8.45 -8.03 14.50
CA PHE A 186 9.04 -7.40 13.31
C PHE A 186 8.81 -8.18 12.00
N ARG A 187 8.41 -9.46 12.05
CA ARG A 187 8.12 -10.26 10.84
C ARG A 187 6.83 -9.83 10.14
N GLU A 188 5.81 -9.39 10.89
CA GLU A 188 4.60 -8.79 10.31
C GLU A 188 4.92 -7.47 9.61
N GLN A 189 5.80 -6.65 10.19
CA GLN A 189 6.25 -5.38 9.59
C GLN A 189 7.07 -5.54 8.30
N ILE A 190 7.73 -6.69 8.10
CA ILE A 190 8.44 -7.03 6.85
C ILE A 190 7.45 -7.42 5.73
N LEU A 191 6.32 -8.06 6.08
CA LEU A 191 5.26 -8.41 5.11
C LEU A 191 4.33 -7.22 4.80
N ASP A 192 4.06 -6.36 5.78
CA ASP A 192 3.48 -5.02 5.58
C ASP A 192 4.46 -4.07 4.85
N GLY A 193 5.74 -4.42 4.83
CA GLY A 193 6.84 -3.69 4.17
C GLY A 193 6.86 -3.83 2.64
N PHE A 194 5.99 -4.65 2.06
CA PHE A 194 5.60 -4.53 0.65
C PHE A 194 4.81 -3.23 0.49
N GLY A 195 5.54 -2.10 0.48
CA GLY A 195 4.97 -0.76 0.52
C GLY A 195 3.76 -0.64 -0.40
N THR A 196 2.73 0.04 0.09
CA THR A 196 1.56 0.39 -0.71
C THR A 196 2.01 0.89 -2.09
N SER A 197 1.27 0.57 -3.16
CA SER A 197 1.62 0.99 -4.52
C SER A 197 1.94 2.50 -4.62
N ALA A 198 1.29 3.32 -3.79
CA ALA A 198 1.57 4.75 -3.60
C ALA A 198 3.00 5.05 -3.11
N GLN A 199 3.51 4.30 -2.14
CA GLN A 199 4.87 4.47 -1.61
C GLN A 199 5.94 4.01 -2.60
N VAL A 200 5.62 3.03 -3.44
CA VAL A 200 6.49 2.63 -4.55
C VAL A 200 6.52 3.67 -5.67
N LEU A 201 5.53 4.53 -5.81
CA LEU A 201 5.59 5.68 -6.73
C LEU A 201 6.38 6.87 -6.16
N SER A 202 6.24 7.18 -4.86
CA SER A 202 6.69 8.46 -4.29
C SER A 202 8.19 8.62 -4.00
N GLN A 203 8.97 7.54 -3.92
CA GLN A 203 10.43 7.62 -3.93
C GLN A 203 10.98 8.18 -5.27
N SER A 204 12.25 8.56 -5.28
CA SER A 204 12.92 9.10 -6.46
C SER A 204 13.66 8.02 -7.26
N TYR A 205 13.83 8.29 -8.54
CA TYR A 205 14.76 7.55 -9.39
C TYR A 205 16.21 7.95 -9.11
N SER A 206 17.17 7.10 -9.51
CA SER A 206 18.57 7.46 -9.35
C SER A 206 18.95 8.57 -10.35
N ARG A 207 19.99 9.36 -10.05
CA ARG A 207 20.49 10.38 -10.99
C ARG A 207 20.84 9.79 -12.37
N GLY A 208 21.37 8.57 -12.41
CA GLY A 208 21.68 7.87 -13.65
C GLY A 208 20.43 7.50 -14.46
N ASP A 209 19.35 7.10 -13.78
CA ASP A 209 18.06 6.82 -14.43
C ASP A 209 17.48 8.12 -15.05
N GLU A 210 17.54 9.24 -14.32
CA GLU A 210 17.08 10.54 -14.82
C GLU A 210 17.88 11.01 -16.05
N PHE A 211 19.21 10.93 -16.02
CA PHE A 211 20.04 11.32 -17.17
C PHE A 211 19.76 10.47 -18.40
N MET A 212 19.48 9.17 -18.21
CA MET A 212 19.11 8.28 -19.30
C MET A 212 17.72 8.64 -19.86
N ALA A 213 16.76 8.89 -18.97
CA ALA A 213 15.41 9.28 -19.36
C ALA A 213 15.40 10.61 -20.14
N ASP A 214 16.19 11.59 -19.69
CA ASP A 214 16.41 12.84 -20.41
C ASP A 214 17.01 12.61 -21.81
N GLU A 215 18.14 11.87 -21.89
CA GLU A 215 18.88 11.69 -23.15
C GLU A 215 18.05 10.95 -24.21
N TYR A 216 17.52 9.78 -23.86
CA TYR A 216 16.74 8.96 -24.81
C TYR A 216 15.33 9.52 -25.02
N GLY A 217 14.78 10.24 -24.05
CA GLY A 217 13.51 10.96 -24.21
C GLY A 217 13.64 12.04 -25.28
N MET A 218 14.72 12.82 -25.26
CA MET A 218 15.04 13.78 -26.31
C MET A 218 15.28 13.12 -27.68
N GLU A 219 15.91 11.94 -27.71
CA GLU A 219 16.07 11.18 -28.95
C GLU A 219 14.71 10.71 -29.51
N TYR A 220 13.80 10.24 -28.65
CA TYR A 220 12.45 9.86 -29.05
C TYR A 220 11.65 11.07 -29.55
N MET A 221 11.77 12.23 -28.90
CA MET A 221 11.19 13.49 -29.40
C MET A 221 11.69 13.79 -30.81
N HIS A 222 13.01 13.80 -31.01
CA HIS A 222 13.64 14.10 -32.30
C HIS A 222 13.14 13.15 -33.40
N ARG A 223 13.16 11.83 -33.13
CA ARG A 223 12.70 10.80 -34.09
C ARG A 223 11.20 10.87 -34.37
N ALA A 224 10.40 11.33 -33.41
CA ALA A 224 8.98 11.60 -33.57
C ALA A 224 8.69 12.93 -34.32
N GLY A 225 9.73 13.72 -34.61
CA GLY A 225 9.65 15.00 -35.31
C GLY A 225 9.31 16.21 -34.43
N TYR A 226 9.43 16.07 -33.10
CA TYR A 226 9.31 17.17 -32.15
C TYR A 226 10.64 17.90 -31.99
N ASP A 227 10.59 19.20 -31.69
CA ASP A 227 11.79 19.98 -31.39
C ASP A 227 12.39 19.58 -30.03
N PRO A 228 13.61 18.98 -29.98
CA PRO A 228 14.24 18.57 -28.72
C PRO A 228 14.59 19.76 -27.81
N ALA A 229 14.64 20.99 -28.34
CA ALA A 229 14.91 22.18 -27.54
C ALA A 229 13.85 22.38 -26.44
N ALA A 230 12.62 21.91 -26.65
CA ALA A 230 11.54 21.99 -25.67
C ALA A 230 11.87 21.24 -24.36
N ALA A 231 12.65 20.15 -24.40
CA ALA A 231 13.09 19.45 -23.19
C ALA A 231 14.09 20.27 -22.37
N VAL A 232 14.94 21.06 -23.04
CA VAL A 232 15.90 21.94 -22.38
C VAL A 232 15.18 23.11 -21.71
N THR A 233 14.27 23.78 -22.44
CA THR A 233 13.51 24.91 -21.90
C THR A 233 12.59 24.48 -20.77
N LEU A 234 11.93 23.33 -20.89
CA LEU A 234 11.11 22.76 -19.83
C LEU A 234 11.93 22.50 -18.55
N GLN A 235 13.12 21.88 -18.70
CA GLN A 235 13.97 21.58 -17.56
C GLN A 235 14.53 22.84 -16.89
N GLN A 236 14.85 23.88 -17.66
CA GLN A 236 15.22 25.20 -17.13
C GLN A 236 14.08 25.80 -16.30
N LYS A 237 12.86 25.76 -16.85
CA LYS A 237 11.63 26.20 -16.17
C LYS A 237 11.46 25.51 -14.82
N PHE A 238 11.67 24.19 -14.77
CA PHE A 238 11.57 23.41 -13.53
C PHE A 238 12.66 23.74 -12.51
N VAL A 239 13.90 24.00 -12.96
CA VAL A 239 14.98 24.44 -12.06
C VAL A 239 14.66 25.82 -11.46
N GLU A 240 14.15 26.75 -12.26
CA GLU A 240 13.76 28.09 -11.81
C GLU A 240 12.61 28.00 -10.80
N MET A 241 11.54 27.27 -11.13
CA MET A 241 10.40 27.05 -10.23
C MET A 241 10.77 26.34 -8.92
N HIS A 242 11.75 25.44 -8.93
CA HIS A 242 12.24 24.77 -7.72
C HIS A 242 13.06 25.71 -6.81
N GLY A 243 13.71 26.73 -7.37
CA GLY A 243 14.46 27.74 -6.61
C GLY A 243 13.57 28.62 -5.73
N ASP A 244 12.34 28.87 -6.19
CA ASP A 244 11.32 29.65 -5.48
C ASP A 244 10.60 28.78 -4.43
N ARG A 245 11.20 28.69 -3.24
CA ARG A 245 10.79 27.88 -2.06
C ARG A 245 9.37 28.13 -1.50
N GLN A 246 8.49 28.84 -2.19
CA GLN A 246 7.23 29.34 -1.63
C GLN A 246 6.02 28.40 -1.76
N SER A 247 6.11 27.23 -2.41
CA SER A 247 4.91 26.40 -2.62
C SER A 247 5.15 24.90 -2.47
N GLY A 248 4.55 24.30 -1.42
CA GLY A 248 4.54 22.84 -1.20
C GLY A 248 3.84 22.02 -2.30
N LEU A 249 3.17 22.70 -3.26
CA LEU A 249 2.70 22.10 -4.52
C LEU A 249 3.86 21.72 -5.44
N MET A 250 4.92 22.52 -5.48
CA MET A 250 6.09 22.30 -6.34
C MET A 250 7.01 21.21 -5.80
N GLU A 251 7.13 21.09 -4.49
CA GLU A 251 7.86 19.97 -3.87
C GLU A 251 7.23 18.61 -4.23
N ARG A 252 5.90 18.56 -4.39
CA ARG A 252 5.20 17.34 -4.85
C ARG A 252 5.45 17.03 -6.33
N LEU A 253 5.53 18.04 -7.20
CA LEU A 253 5.87 17.88 -8.62
C LEU A 253 7.27 17.25 -8.78
N PHE A 254 8.21 17.58 -7.88
CA PHE A 254 9.62 17.17 -8.00
C PHE A 254 10.04 16.01 -7.10
N ALA A 255 9.10 15.40 -6.36
CA ALA A 255 9.38 14.32 -5.41
C ALA A 255 9.97 13.07 -6.09
N SER A 256 9.47 12.72 -7.28
CA SER A 256 9.94 11.56 -8.05
C SER A 256 11.11 11.89 -9.00
N HIS A 257 11.09 13.08 -9.61
CA HIS A 257 12.04 13.53 -10.64
C HIS A 257 12.62 14.92 -10.31
N PRO A 258 13.59 15.03 -9.39
CA PRO A 258 14.11 16.33 -8.98
C PRO A 258 14.81 17.04 -10.16
N PRO A 259 14.48 18.33 -10.42
CA PRO A 259 15.15 19.11 -11.44
C PRO A 259 16.56 19.46 -10.98
N SER A 260 17.49 19.65 -11.92
CA SER A 260 18.83 20.12 -11.56
C SER A 260 19.51 20.88 -12.68
N PRO A 261 20.40 21.85 -12.34
CA PRO A 261 21.27 22.49 -13.33
C PRO A 261 22.16 21.51 -14.08
N GLU A 262 22.50 20.35 -13.49
CA GLU A 262 23.27 19.31 -14.19
C GLU A 262 22.47 18.65 -15.31
N ARG A 263 21.18 18.33 -15.06
CA ARG A 263 20.27 17.82 -16.10
C ARG A 263 20.14 18.81 -17.24
N VAL A 264 19.96 20.11 -16.95
CA VAL A 264 19.93 21.17 -17.98
C VAL A 264 21.19 21.15 -18.84
N ARG A 265 22.39 21.12 -18.24
CA ARG A 265 23.65 21.09 -18.99
C ARG A 265 23.79 19.85 -19.87
N ARG A 266 23.37 18.68 -19.37
CA ARG A 266 23.39 17.43 -20.16
C ARG A 266 22.39 17.50 -21.32
N ASN A 267 21.19 18.00 -21.08
CA ASN A 267 20.16 18.16 -22.12
C ASN A 267 20.64 19.14 -23.19
N GLN A 268 21.37 20.20 -22.85
CA GLN A 268 22.03 21.09 -23.81
C GLN A 268 23.07 20.35 -24.68
N GLY A 269 23.85 19.43 -24.09
CA GLY A 269 24.78 18.57 -24.84
C GLY A 269 24.04 17.62 -25.78
N THR A 270 22.97 16.99 -25.31
CA THR A 270 22.09 16.15 -26.15
C THR A 270 21.48 16.94 -27.30
N LEU A 271 20.98 18.14 -27.03
CA LEU A 271 20.44 19.06 -28.05
C LEU A 271 21.50 19.43 -29.08
N ALA A 272 22.73 19.73 -28.67
CA ALA A 272 23.82 20.05 -29.60
C ALA A 272 24.15 18.89 -30.56
N ARG A 273 23.95 17.63 -30.10
CA ARG A 273 24.11 16.43 -30.94
C ARG A 273 22.93 16.20 -31.87
N LEU A 274 21.69 16.34 -31.37
CA LEU A 274 20.47 16.07 -32.15
C LEU A 274 20.12 17.20 -33.12
N GLY A 275 20.55 18.43 -32.83
CA GLY A 275 20.11 19.64 -33.51
C GLY A 275 18.80 20.17 -32.92
N ALA A 276 18.67 21.49 -32.91
CA ALA A 276 17.40 22.17 -32.61
C ALA A 276 16.52 22.24 -33.86
N GLY A 277 15.22 22.43 -33.64
CA GLY A 277 14.23 22.49 -34.70
C GLY A 277 13.38 21.22 -34.80
N GLY A 278 12.21 21.38 -35.40
CA GLY A 278 11.15 20.38 -35.38
C GLY A 278 9.81 21.04 -35.10
N ASP A 279 8.78 20.23 -34.92
CA ASP A 279 7.44 20.71 -34.63
C ASP A 279 7.29 20.98 -33.13
N THR A 280 6.98 22.22 -32.74
CA THR A 280 6.64 22.56 -31.34
C THR A 280 5.19 22.25 -31.01
N GLY A 281 4.32 22.12 -32.03
CA GLY A 281 2.89 21.89 -31.89
C GLY A 281 2.14 22.96 -31.09
N GLN A 282 2.68 24.18 -31.00
CA GLN A 282 2.15 25.28 -30.18
C GLN A 282 0.63 25.48 -30.34
N THR A 283 0.16 25.66 -31.58
CA THR A 283 -1.26 25.91 -31.86
C THR A 283 -2.14 24.71 -31.54
N ARG A 284 -1.66 23.48 -31.81
CA ARG A 284 -2.39 22.25 -31.49
C ARG A 284 -2.56 22.10 -29.99
N TYR A 285 -1.50 22.37 -29.23
CA TYR A 285 -1.53 22.33 -27.76
C TYR A 285 -2.45 23.39 -27.16
N GLN A 286 -2.38 24.63 -27.65
CA GLN A 286 -3.25 25.72 -27.20
C GLN A 286 -4.73 25.38 -27.43
N ARG A 287 -5.07 24.85 -28.61
CA ARG A 287 -6.43 24.43 -28.93
C ARG A 287 -6.88 23.25 -28.08
N ALA A 288 -6.03 22.24 -27.89
CA ALA A 288 -6.35 21.06 -27.09
C ALA A 288 -6.55 21.40 -25.60
N THR A 289 -5.83 22.41 -25.09
CA THR A 289 -5.93 22.84 -23.68
C THR A 289 -6.89 24.02 -23.46
N GLU A 290 -7.54 24.52 -24.52
CA GLU A 290 -8.39 25.72 -24.47
C GLU A 290 -9.55 25.56 -23.47
N TYR A 291 -10.24 24.40 -23.50
CA TYR A 291 -11.32 24.11 -22.57
C TYR A 291 -10.83 24.12 -21.12
N LEU A 292 -9.78 23.35 -20.83
CA LEU A 292 -9.21 23.27 -19.48
C LEU A 292 -8.73 24.65 -18.99
N ARG A 293 -8.10 25.45 -19.85
CA ARG A 293 -7.68 26.83 -19.57
C ARG A 293 -8.87 27.72 -19.20
N ALA A 294 -9.95 27.66 -19.97
CA ALA A 294 -11.18 28.41 -19.70
C ALA A 294 -11.83 28.00 -18.37
N LYS A 295 -11.69 26.74 -17.96
CA LYS A 295 -12.27 26.19 -16.71
C LYS A 295 -11.35 26.27 -15.50
N LEU A 296 -10.14 26.82 -15.62
CA LEU A 296 -9.23 27.02 -14.48
C LEU A 296 -9.88 27.69 -13.25
N PRO A 297 -10.73 28.73 -13.38
CA PRO A 297 -11.39 29.32 -12.21
C PRO A 297 -12.27 28.32 -11.45
N ALA A 298 -12.89 27.36 -12.14
CA ALA A 298 -13.71 26.32 -11.53
C ALA A 298 -12.85 25.34 -10.71
N TYR A 299 -11.73 24.87 -11.27
CA TYR A 299 -10.80 23.99 -10.56
C TYR A 299 -10.11 24.69 -9.38
N ARG A 300 -9.80 25.97 -9.49
CA ARG A 300 -9.30 26.76 -8.34
C ARG A 300 -10.33 26.88 -7.22
N ALA A 301 -11.61 27.09 -7.57
CA ALA A 301 -12.69 27.10 -6.59
C ALA A 301 -12.86 25.73 -5.91
N PHE A 302 -12.76 24.64 -6.67
CA PHE A 302 -12.75 23.28 -6.13
C PHE A 302 -11.58 23.04 -5.17
N ASP A 303 -10.34 23.33 -5.59
CA ASP A 303 -9.15 23.13 -4.75
C ASP A 303 -9.25 23.93 -3.44
N ARG A 304 -9.72 25.18 -3.53
CA ARG A 304 -10.01 26.02 -2.37
C ARG A 304 -11.09 25.39 -1.49
N GLY A 305 -12.18 24.90 -2.07
CA GLY A 305 -13.26 24.24 -1.33
C GLY A 305 -12.78 23.01 -0.56
N THR A 306 -11.94 22.17 -1.17
CA THR A 306 -11.32 21.01 -0.51
C THR A 306 -10.42 21.43 0.66
N GLN A 307 -9.60 22.47 0.49
CA GLN A 307 -8.74 23.00 1.55
C GLN A 307 -9.56 23.57 2.71
N LEU A 308 -10.61 24.33 2.41
CA LEU A 308 -11.51 24.90 3.42
C LEU A 308 -12.26 23.81 4.19
N LEU A 309 -12.74 22.76 3.51
CA LEU A 309 -13.38 21.62 4.17
C LEU A 309 -12.41 20.92 5.14
N ALA A 310 -11.16 20.69 4.70
CA ALA A 310 -10.12 20.11 5.54
C ALA A 310 -9.76 20.99 6.75
N ALA A 311 -9.87 22.32 6.61
CA ALA A 311 -9.70 23.29 7.70
C ALA A 311 -10.94 23.41 8.62
N GLY A 312 -12.05 22.72 8.32
CA GLY A 312 -13.30 22.81 9.06
C GLY A 312 -14.15 24.04 8.72
N GLU A 313 -13.77 24.84 7.71
CA GLU A 313 -14.50 26.03 7.26
C GLU A 313 -15.67 25.67 6.32
N GLN A 314 -16.65 24.92 6.84
CA GLN A 314 -17.72 24.29 6.04
C GLN A 314 -18.53 25.28 5.18
N ALA A 315 -18.89 26.45 5.71
CA ALA A 315 -19.69 27.43 4.96
C ALA A 315 -18.92 28.00 3.76
N ALA A 316 -17.63 28.30 3.94
CA ALA A 316 -16.77 28.79 2.88
C ALA A 316 -16.45 27.69 1.84
N ALA A 317 -16.30 26.45 2.31
CA ALA A 317 -16.15 25.28 1.45
C ALA A 317 -17.39 25.09 0.56
N LEU A 318 -18.59 25.21 1.12
CA LEU A 318 -19.85 25.11 0.40
C LEU A 318 -19.96 26.18 -0.70
N ALA A 319 -19.67 27.44 -0.37
CA ALA A 319 -19.67 28.52 -1.36
C ALA A 319 -18.67 28.27 -2.49
N SER A 320 -17.48 27.75 -2.17
CA SER A 320 -16.45 27.43 -3.17
C SER A 320 -16.86 26.25 -4.06
N ALA A 321 -17.47 25.22 -3.50
CA ALA A 321 -17.99 24.08 -4.26
C ALA A 321 -19.14 24.49 -5.20
N GLN A 322 -20.07 25.34 -4.73
CA GLN A 322 -21.15 25.88 -5.56
C GLN A 322 -20.62 26.73 -6.72
N GLN A 323 -19.62 27.57 -6.45
CA GLN A 323 -18.94 28.34 -7.49
C GLN A 323 -18.27 27.43 -8.53
N ALA A 324 -17.59 26.36 -8.10
CA ALA A 324 -16.98 25.39 -9.02
C ALA A 324 -18.03 24.73 -9.93
N ILE A 325 -19.15 24.26 -9.36
CA ILE A 325 -20.27 23.66 -10.11
C ILE A 325 -20.90 24.66 -11.09
N GLN A 326 -21.07 25.92 -10.68
CA GLN A 326 -21.62 26.96 -11.57
C GLN A 326 -20.73 27.20 -12.80
N LEU A 327 -19.42 27.20 -12.61
CA LEU A 327 -18.45 27.45 -13.68
C LEU A 327 -18.22 26.23 -14.59
N GLU A 328 -18.35 25.01 -14.05
CA GLU A 328 -18.24 23.76 -14.80
C GLU A 328 -19.19 22.68 -14.25
N PRO A 329 -20.47 22.68 -14.69
CA PRO A 329 -21.48 21.79 -14.12
C PRO A 329 -21.34 20.33 -14.53
N LYS A 330 -20.48 20.00 -15.50
CA LYS A 330 -20.25 18.62 -15.97
C LYS A 330 -19.18 17.88 -15.17
N GLU A 331 -18.39 18.59 -14.36
CA GLU A 331 -17.29 18.00 -13.60
C GLU A 331 -17.82 17.24 -12.36
N ALA A 332 -17.67 15.92 -12.36
CA ALA A 332 -18.18 15.04 -11.32
C ALA A 332 -17.55 15.32 -9.94
N ARG A 333 -16.24 15.65 -9.90
CA ARG A 333 -15.52 15.90 -8.64
C ARG A 333 -16.14 17.04 -7.84
N PHE A 334 -16.73 18.02 -8.51
CA PHE A 334 -17.31 19.19 -7.85
C PHE A 334 -18.60 18.83 -7.10
N HIS A 335 -19.42 17.95 -7.68
CA HIS A 335 -20.59 17.38 -7.02
C HIS A 335 -20.19 16.41 -5.90
N GLY A 336 -19.08 15.68 -6.08
CA GLY A 336 -18.49 14.85 -5.02
C GLY A 336 -18.11 15.67 -3.78
N LEU A 337 -17.40 16.79 -3.96
CA LEU A 337 -17.06 17.70 -2.86
C LEU A 337 -18.32 18.27 -2.17
N LEU A 338 -19.34 18.64 -2.93
CA LEU A 338 -20.63 19.06 -2.36
C LEU A 338 -21.24 17.96 -1.48
N GLY A 339 -21.20 16.71 -1.93
CA GLY A 339 -21.65 15.55 -1.16
C GLY A 339 -20.84 15.33 0.12
N GLU A 340 -19.52 15.47 0.06
CA GLU A 340 -18.64 15.38 1.22
C GLU A 340 -18.96 16.47 2.26
N ILE A 341 -19.19 17.71 1.81
CA ILE A 341 -19.58 18.83 2.69
C ILE A 341 -20.89 18.48 3.43
N HIS A 342 -21.92 18.03 2.71
CA HIS A 342 -23.19 17.65 3.33
C HIS A 342 -23.05 16.45 4.29
N LEU A 343 -22.16 15.49 4.00
CA LEU A 343 -21.87 14.40 4.95
C LEU A 343 -21.31 14.94 6.27
N THR A 344 -20.38 15.90 6.21
CA THR A 344 -19.81 16.51 7.44
C THR A 344 -20.83 17.30 8.25
N GLN A 345 -21.95 17.69 7.62
CA GLN A 345 -23.09 18.36 8.26
C GLN A 345 -24.19 17.38 8.71
N ALA A 346 -23.98 16.07 8.53
CA ALA A 346 -24.99 15.02 8.72
C ALA A 346 -26.28 15.21 7.90
N GLU A 347 -26.22 15.98 6.80
CA GLU A 347 -27.31 16.20 5.87
C GLU A 347 -27.38 15.07 4.84
N TYR A 348 -27.64 13.84 5.31
CA TYR A 348 -27.48 12.63 4.50
C TYR A 348 -28.34 12.60 3.23
N GLY A 349 -29.52 13.21 3.24
CA GLY A 349 -30.38 13.34 2.04
C GLY A 349 -29.72 14.19 0.96
N SER A 350 -29.22 15.37 1.32
CA SER A 350 -28.49 16.29 0.44
C SER A 350 -27.20 15.65 -0.07
N ALA A 351 -26.44 15.02 0.83
CA ALA A 351 -25.21 14.30 0.49
C ALA A 351 -25.46 13.22 -0.57
N ARG A 352 -26.46 12.36 -0.36
CA ARG A 352 -26.82 11.29 -1.31
C ARG A 352 -27.18 11.87 -2.68
N ASN A 353 -27.93 12.98 -2.72
CA ASN A 353 -28.31 13.61 -3.98
C ASN A 353 -27.08 14.18 -4.72
N ALA A 354 -26.15 14.82 -4.01
CA ALA A 354 -24.91 15.33 -4.59
C ALA A 354 -24.01 14.19 -5.13
N PHE A 355 -23.88 13.08 -4.41
CA PHE A 355 -23.15 11.92 -4.92
C PHE A 355 -23.85 11.23 -6.09
N ASN A 356 -25.18 11.22 -6.15
CA ASN A 356 -25.90 10.78 -7.35
C ASN A 356 -25.55 11.66 -8.55
N ALA A 357 -25.55 12.99 -8.37
CA ALA A 357 -25.15 13.91 -9.44
C ALA A 357 -23.68 13.69 -9.89
N ALA A 358 -22.77 13.35 -8.96
CA ALA A 358 -21.41 12.96 -9.31
C ALA A 358 -21.39 11.66 -10.15
N LEU A 359 -22.09 10.62 -9.69
CA LEU A 359 -22.16 9.31 -10.36
C LEU A 359 -22.86 9.32 -11.72
N GLU A 360 -23.79 10.26 -11.95
CA GLU A 360 -24.40 10.48 -13.27
C GLU A 360 -23.40 11.03 -14.31
N ARG A 361 -22.31 11.66 -13.84
CA ARG A 361 -21.27 12.27 -14.69
C ARG A 361 -20.05 11.37 -14.85
N ASP A 362 -19.65 10.73 -13.76
CA ASP A 362 -18.54 9.78 -13.71
C ASP A 362 -18.83 8.72 -12.64
N ASP A 363 -19.02 7.48 -13.08
CA ASP A 363 -19.31 6.33 -12.24
C ASP A 363 -18.07 5.49 -11.90
N ASN A 364 -16.88 5.98 -12.25
CA ASN A 364 -15.61 5.29 -12.13
C ASN A 364 -14.65 5.92 -11.10
N PHE A 365 -15.21 6.50 -10.03
CA PHE A 365 -14.42 7.03 -8.91
C PHE A 365 -14.92 6.54 -7.55
N TYR A 366 -14.03 5.89 -6.79
CA TYR A 366 -14.39 5.15 -5.59
C TYR A 366 -15.01 6.01 -4.48
N LEU A 367 -14.63 7.30 -4.38
CA LEU A 367 -15.12 8.21 -3.34
C LEU A 367 -16.61 8.52 -3.48
N TYR A 368 -17.15 8.54 -4.70
CA TYR A 368 -18.57 8.82 -4.87
C TYR A 368 -19.45 7.71 -4.30
N TYR A 369 -19.05 6.45 -4.50
CA TYR A 369 -19.71 5.31 -3.86
C TYR A 369 -19.47 5.27 -2.36
N LEU A 370 -18.24 5.55 -1.90
CA LEU A 370 -17.94 5.61 -0.47
C LEU A 370 -18.86 6.61 0.24
N GLY A 371 -18.91 7.84 -0.27
CA GLY A 371 -19.71 8.92 0.29
C GLY A 371 -21.21 8.64 0.19
N ARG A 372 -21.71 8.11 -0.93
CA ARG A 372 -23.12 7.72 -1.06
C ARG A 372 -23.49 6.56 -0.14
N GLY A 373 -22.57 5.63 0.09
CA GLY A 373 -22.71 4.53 1.05
C GLY A 373 -22.83 5.06 2.48
N GLN A 374 -21.97 6.00 2.87
CA GLN A 374 -22.04 6.69 4.17
C GLN A 374 -23.36 7.45 4.35
N ALA A 375 -23.80 8.18 3.32
CA ALA A 375 -25.08 8.89 3.35
C ALA A 375 -26.26 7.92 3.48
N SER A 376 -26.23 6.82 2.73
CA SER A 376 -27.27 5.78 2.80
C SER A 376 -27.30 5.09 4.16
N ALA A 377 -26.14 4.80 4.77
CA ALA A 377 -26.04 4.25 6.11
C ALA A 377 -26.63 5.22 7.16
N GLY A 378 -26.30 6.52 7.07
CA GLY A 378 -26.88 7.57 7.93
C GLY A 378 -28.40 7.71 7.81
N LEU A 379 -28.97 7.35 6.66
CA LEU A 379 -30.42 7.28 6.42
C LEU A 379 -31.05 5.94 6.85
N GLY A 380 -30.29 5.00 7.42
CA GLY A 380 -30.76 3.65 7.75
C GLY A 380 -30.99 2.74 6.55
N GLN A 381 -30.49 3.11 5.36
CA GLN A 381 -30.68 2.38 4.10
C GLN A 381 -29.57 1.32 3.92
N THR A 382 -29.53 0.34 4.82
CA THR A 382 -28.44 -0.65 4.94
C THR A 382 -28.13 -1.41 3.65
N VAL A 383 -29.15 -1.80 2.86
CA VAL A 383 -28.94 -2.54 1.60
C VAL A 383 -28.24 -1.67 0.55
N ALA A 384 -28.66 -0.41 0.42
CA ALA A 384 -28.03 0.54 -0.50
C ALA A 384 -26.61 0.86 -0.05
N ALA A 385 -26.40 1.09 1.25
CA ALA A 385 -25.08 1.34 1.83
C ALA A 385 -24.10 0.20 1.55
N ARG A 386 -24.51 -1.05 1.82
CA ARG A 386 -23.68 -2.24 1.57
C ARG A 386 -23.25 -2.33 0.11
N LYS A 387 -24.18 -2.12 -0.83
CA LYS A 387 -23.89 -2.16 -2.27
C LYS A 387 -22.85 -1.11 -2.67
N ASP A 388 -23.00 0.10 -2.16
CA ASP A 388 -22.08 1.21 -2.47
C ASP A 388 -20.70 1.00 -1.85
N PHE A 389 -20.61 0.53 -0.60
CA PHE A 389 -19.31 0.20 0.01
C PHE A 389 -18.58 -0.91 -0.76
N GLN A 390 -19.31 -1.96 -1.18
CA GLN A 390 -18.73 -3.01 -2.01
C GLN A 390 -18.25 -2.46 -3.36
N ARG A 391 -19.02 -1.58 -4.01
CA ARG A 391 -18.61 -0.95 -5.27
C ARG A 391 -17.39 -0.04 -5.09
N SER A 392 -17.32 0.70 -4.00
CA SER A 392 -16.15 1.51 -3.64
C SER A 392 -14.90 0.63 -3.49
N MET A 393 -14.99 -0.47 -2.74
CA MET A 393 -13.90 -1.43 -2.54
C MET A 393 -13.44 -2.11 -3.84
N GLN A 394 -14.35 -2.37 -4.78
CA GLN A 394 -14.02 -2.91 -6.10
C GLN A 394 -13.16 -1.95 -6.94
N LEU A 395 -13.37 -0.64 -6.80
CA LEU A 395 -12.61 0.40 -7.51
C LEU A 395 -11.28 0.69 -6.81
N LEU A 396 -11.31 0.83 -5.48
CA LEU A 396 -10.12 1.00 -4.65
C LEU A 396 -10.37 0.40 -3.26
N PRO A 397 -9.64 -0.65 -2.85
CA PRO A 397 -9.67 -1.13 -1.48
C PRO A 397 -9.37 -0.01 -0.49
N ASN A 398 -10.27 0.23 0.47
CA ASN A 398 -10.16 1.30 1.45
C ASN A 398 -10.72 0.90 2.81
N ALA A 399 -10.01 1.29 3.88
CA ALA A 399 -10.32 0.87 5.24
C ALA A 399 -11.71 1.35 5.71
N VAL A 400 -12.18 2.51 5.24
CA VAL A 400 -13.47 3.08 5.63
C VAL A 400 -14.62 2.20 5.16
N ALA A 401 -14.73 1.91 3.86
CA ALA A 401 -15.78 1.05 3.32
C ALA A 401 -15.76 -0.35 3.95
N SER A 402 -14.56 -0.93 4.11
CA SER A 402 -14.41 -2.26 4.71
C SER A 402 -14.84 -2.29 6.18
N ASN A 403 -14.47 -1.27 6.97
CA ASN A 403 -14.90 -1.15 8.37
C ASN A 403 -16.43 -0.98 8.48
N GLU A 404 -17.03 -0.13 7.63
CA GLU A 404 -18.48 0.05 7.59
C GLU A 404 -19.22 -1.23 7.17
N LEU A 405 -18.70 -2.00 6.21
CA LEU A 405 -19.22 -3.34 5.88
C LEU A 405 -19.15 -4.29 7.07
N GLY A 406 -18.05 -4.26 7.84
CA GLY A 406 -17.89 -5.03 9.07
C GLY A 406 -18.95 -4.66 10.11
N LYS A 407 -19.19 -3.35 10.34
CA LYS A 407 -20.22 -2.86 11.27
C LYS A 407 -21.63 -3.28 10.85
N LEU A 408 -21.98 -3.11 9.57
CA LEU A 408 -23.29 -3.51 9.04
C LEU A 408 -23.52 -5.02 9.11
N THR A 409 -22.48 -5.81 8.88
CA THR A 409 -22.52 -7.28 8.95
C THR A 409 -22.62 -7.77 10.40
N LEU A 410 -21.90 -7.14 11.32
CA LEU A 410 -22.03 -7.43 12.74
C LEU A 410 -23.43 -7.11 13.26
N ALA A 411 -24.00 -5.97 12.85
CA ALA A 411 -25.36 -5.57 13.21
C ALA A 411 -26.43 -6.51 12.63
N ALA A 412 -26.13 -7.19 11.52
CA ALA A 412 -26.98 -8.23 10.94
C ALA A 412 -26.90 -9.58 11.69
N GLY A 413 -26.06 -9.70 12.73
CA GLY A 413 -25.90 -10.94 13.50
C GLY A 413 -24.91 -11.93 12.87
N GLU A 414 -24.00 -11.47 12.01
CA GLU A 414 -23.05 -12.30 11.27
C GLU A 414 -21.58 -12.02 11.71
N PRO A 415 -21.20 -12.30 12.97
CA PRO A 415 -19.90 -11.90 13.52
C PRO A 415 -18.71 -12.57 12.82
N SER A 416 -18.88 -13.79 12.31
CA SER A 416 -17.82 -14.48 11.57
C SER A 416 -17.47 -13.79 10.26
N GLU A 417 -18.47 -13.31 9.52
CA GLU A 417 -18.24 -12.54 8.29
C GLU A 417 -17.75 -11.12 8.61
N ALA A 418 -18.30 -10.49 9.66
CA ALA A 418 -17.82 -9.19 10.11
C ALA A 418 -16.32 -9.18 10.43
N LYS A 419 -15.79 -10.26 11.01
CA LYS A 419 -14.34 -10.42 11.25
C LYS A 419 -13.50 -10.38 9.97
N ILE A 420 -14.03 -10.84 8.84
CA ILE A 420 -13.30 -10.80 7.55
C ILE A 420 -13.14 -9.34 7.12
N TRP A 421 -14.25 -8.59 7.10
CA TRP A 421 -14.24 -7.16 6.78
C TRP A 421 -13.37 -6.35 7.73
N PHE A 422 -13.45 -6.60 9.04
CA PHE A 422 -12.61 -5.88 10.00
C PHE A 422 -11.11 -6.17 9.84
N ARG A 423 -10.72 -7.40 9.48
CA ARG A 423 -9.31 -7.70 9.17
C ARG A 423 -8.82 -6.98 7.92
N GLU A 424 -9.64 -6.96 6.87
CA GLU A 424 -9.33 -6.23 5.64
C GLU A 424 -9.19 -4.73 5.91
N ALA A 425 -10.08 -4.14 6.72
CA ALA A 425 -9.94 -2.75 7.11
C ALA A 425 -8.67 -2.51 7.95
N ALA A 426 -8.33 -3.42 8.86
CA ALA A 426 -7.13 -3.33 9.69
C ALA A 426 -5.84 -3.39 8.86
N SER A 427 -5.74 -4.27 7.86
CA SER A 427 -4.57 -4.37 6.97
C SER A 427 -4.40 -3.12 6.09
N LEU A 428 -5.49 -2.43 5.77
CA LEU A 428 -5.46 -1.17 5.02
C LEU A 428 -5.07 0.05 5.90
N GLY A 429 -5.07 -0.10 7.23
CA GLY A 429 -4.59 0.90 8.18
C GLY A 429 -5.48 2.14 8.33
N GLY A 430 -4.88 3.21 8.86
CA GLY A 430 -5.57 4.47 9.18
C GLY A 430 -6.53 4.36 10.37
N ALA A 431 -7.27 5.44 10.66
CA ALA A 431 -8.18 5.51 11.79
C ALA A 431 -9.29 4.44 11.73
N ALA A 432 -9.87 4.23 10.54
CA ALA A 432 -10.87 3.19 10.32
C ALA A 432 -10.28 1.77 10.47
N GLY A 433 -9.03 1.54 10.03
CA GLY A 433 -8.36 0.26 10.24
C GLY A 433 -8.05 -0.01 11.71
N THR A 434 -7.66 1.01 12.47
CA THR A 434 -7.48 0.87 13.93
C THR A 434 -8.80 0.60 14.65
N GLU A 435 -9.88 1.29 14.25
CA GLU A 435 -11.23 1.00 14.76
C GLU A 435 -11.64 -0.45 14.46
N ALA A 436 -11.41 -0.89 13.22
CA ALA A 436 -11.72 -2.24 12.78
C ALA A 436 -10.88 -3.30 13.50
N ALA A 437 -9.58 -3.08 13.72
CA ALA A 437 -8.72 -3.98 14.48
C ALA A 437 -9.26 -4.19 15.92
N ASN A 438 -9.74 -3.12 16.55
CA ASN A 438 -10.37 -3.19 17.88
C ASN A 438 -11.71 -3.94 17.83
N ALA A 439 -12.55 -3.69 16.81
CA ALA A 439 -13.80 -4.40 16.62
C ALA A 439 -13.57 -5.91 16.38
N TRP A 440 -12.59 -6.25 15.54
CA TRP A 440 -12.16 -7.63 15.30
C TRP A 440 -11.71 -8.31 16.59
N LEU A 441 -10.83 -7.66 17.36
CA LEU A 441 -10.29 -8.19 18.61
C LEU A 441 -11.40 -8.46 19.64
N ARG A 442 -12.40 -7.57 19.73
CA ARG A 442 -13.57 -7.76 20.61
C ARG A 442 -14.33 -9.05 20.31
N ILE A 443 -14.48 -9.40 19.03
CA ILE A 443 -15.14 -10.64 18.61
C ILE A 443 -14.22 -11.84 18.85
N ASP A 444 -12.95 -11.75 18.45
CA ASP A 444 -12.01 -12.89 18.50
C ASP A 444 -11.63 -13.29 19.93
N VAL A 445 -11.62 -12.35 20.89
CA VAL A 445 -11.41 -12.66 22.32
C VAL A 445 -12.52 -13.53 22.87
N THR A 446 -13.76 -13.35 22.42
CA THR A 446 -14.89 -14.17 22.85
C THR A 446 -14.89 -15.53 22.15
N ASP A 447 -14.54 -15.57 20.85
CA ASP A 447 -14.51 -16.81 20.07
C ASP A 447 -13.30 -17.72 20.39
N ALA A 448 -12.14 -17.12 20.67
CA ALA A 448 -10.85 -17.82 20.83
C ALA A 448 -9.99 -17.21 21.97
N PRO A 449 -10.49 -17.21 23.23
CA PRO A 449 -9.86 -16.51 24.35
C PRO A 449 -8.42 -16.95 24.63
N SER A 450 -8.08 -18.23 24.42
CA SER A 450 -6.73 -18.75 24.65
C SER A 450 -5.65 -18.20 23.71
N ARG A 451 -6.03 -17.55 22.59
CA ARG A 451 -5.07 -16.83 21.74
C ARG A 451 -4.60 -15.52 22.37
N HIS A 452 -5.46 -14.94 23.20
CA HIS A 452 -5.33 -13.57 23.73
C HIS A 452 -5.02 -13.55 25.23
N ILE A 453 -5.38 -14.62 25.93
CA ILE A 453 -5.19 -14.82 27.36
C ILE A 453 -4.29 -16.03 27.55
N GLU A 454 -3.07 -15.78 28.00
CA GLU A 454 -2.14 -16.83 28.38
C GLU A 454 -2.43 -17.27 29.80
N ALA A 455 -2.43 -18.58 30.04
CA ALA A 455 -2.56 -19.16 31.36
C ALA A 455 -1.50 -20.26 31.55
N SER A 456 -0.64 -20.08 32.54
CA SER A 456 0.45 -21.03 32.83
C SER A 456 0.26 -21.60 34.23
N GLY A 457 -0.09 -22.89 34.30
CA GLY A 457 -0.28 -23.60 35.57
C GLY A 457 1.04 -23.89 36.27
N SER A 458 1.11 -23.65 37.58
CA SER A 458 2.25 -23.97 38.43
C SER A 458 1.81 -24.41 39.82
N ILE A 459 2.76 -24.94 40.60
CA ILE A 459 2.56 -25.30 42.00
C ILE A 459 3.31 -24.28 42.85
N ASN A 460 2.63 -23.65 43.80
CA ASN A 460 3.25 -22.74 44.74
C ASN A 460 4.17 -23.54 45.69
N PRO A 461 5.49 -23.27 45.73
CA PRO A 461 6.43 -24.07 46.50
C PRO A 461 6.25 -23.93 48.01
N GLY A 462 5.64 -22.84 48.51
CA GLY A 462 5.50 -22.59 49.94
C GLY A 462 4.34 -23.35 50.60
N ASN A 463 3.28 -23.64 49.85
CA ASN A 463 2.06 -24.25 50.41
C ASN A 463 1.46 -25.37 49.54
N GLY A 464 2.10 -25.71 48.40
CA GLY A 464 1.64 -26.72 47.46
C GLY A 464 0.39 -26.33 46.68
N ALA A 465 -0.12 -25.09 46.78
CA ALA A 465 -1.33 -24.68 46.07
C ALA A 465 -1.12 -24.72 44.55
N VAL A 466 -2.06 -25.29 43.81
CA VAL A 466 -2.05 -25.29 42.35
C VAL A 466 -2.62 -23.96 41.87
N ILE A 467 -1.81 -23.17 41.18
CA ILE A 467 -2.16 -21.83 40.70
C ILE A 467 -1.94 -21.74 39.19
N ALA A 468 -2.54 -20.73 38.54
CA ALA A 468 -2.16 -20.31 37.20
C ALA A 468 -1.81 -18.83 37.20
N LEU A 469 -0.70 -18.50 36.53
CA LEU A 469 -0.38 -17.14 36.15
C LEU A 469 -1.13 -16.84 34.86
N VAL A 470 -2.08 -15.90 34.93
CA VAL A 470 -2.98 -15.54 33.84
C VAL A 470 -2.62 -14.15 33.36
N THR A 471 -2.28 -14.02 32.08
CA THR A 471 -1.86 -12.77 31.45
C THR A 471 -2.84 -12.40 30.34
N ASN A 472 -3.47 -11.24 30.44
CA ASN A 472 -4.20 -10.65 29.33
C ASN A 472 -3.21 -9.96 28.40
N ARG A 473 -3.03 -10.47 27.18
CA ARG A 473 -2.10 -9.87 26.20
C ARG A 473 -2.74 -8.74 25.39
N THR A 474 -4.02 -8.45 25.59
CA THR A 474 -4.75 -7.43 24.83
C THR A 474 -4.74 -6.07 25.51
N ASN A 475 -5.08 -5.02 24.73
CA ASN A 475 -5.36 -3.68 25.25
C ASN A 475 -6.81 -3.52 25.77
N LEU A 476 -7.59 -4.61 25.81
CA LEU A 476 -8.97 -4.60 26.28
C LEU A 476 -9.02 -5.11 27.72
N SER A 477 -9.75 -4.43 28.60
CA SER A 477 -10.15 -5.02 29.88
C SER A 477 -11.19 -6.10 29.62
N LEU A 478 -11.09 -7.22 30.31
CA LEU A 478 -11.93 -8.39 30.12
C LEU A 478 -12.74 -8.68 31.39
N THR A 479 -13.91 -9.26 31.20
CA THR A 479 -14.80 -9.75 32.25
C THR A 479 -15.11 -11.22 32.02
N ASP A 480 -15.56 -11.89 33.08
CA ASP A 480 -16.02 -13.29 33.01
C ASP A 480 -15.02 -14.24 32.34
N VAL A 481 -13.74 -14.05 32.68
CA VAL A 481 -12.66 -14.89 32.17
C VAL A 481 -12.71 -16.22 32.92
N ILE A 482 -12.92 -17.32 32.21
CA ILE A 482 -12.90 -18.67 32.80
C ILE A 482 -11.57 -19.33 32.47
N ILE A 483 -10.83 -19.70 33.50
CA ILE A 483 -9.58 -20.46 33.40
C ILE A 483 -9.88 -21.91 33.77
N GLU A 484 -9.60 -22.82 32.85
CA GLU A 484 -9.73 -24.26 33.07
C GLU A 484 -8.36 -24.87 33.35
N PHE A 485 -8.23 -25.47 34.52
CA PHE A 485 -7.10 -26.28 34.94
C PHE A 485 -7.32 -27.71 34.50
N HIS A 486 -6.30 -28.35 33.92
CA HIS A 486 -6.25 -29.78 33.67
C HIS A 486 -5.05 -30.37 34.39
N ALA A 487 -5.26 -31.49 35.07
CA ALA A 487 -4.17 -32.26 35.66
C ALA A 487 -4.45 -33.77 35.57
N VAL A 488 -3.42 -34.58 35.79
CA VAL A 488 -3.57 -36.03 35.96
C VAL A 488 -3.32 -36.39 37.42
N ARG A 489 -4.24 -37.10 38.06
CA ARG A 489 -4.08 -37.57 39.43
C ARG A 489 -4.41 -39.06 39.49
N ASN A 490 -3.48 -39.88 39.96
CA ASN A 490 -3.60 -41.34 40.02
C ASN A 490 -4.04 -41.96 38.67
N GLY A 491 -3.45 -41.48 37.57
CA GLY A 491 -3.77 -41.95 36.21
C GLY A 491 -5.11 -41.46 35.64
N ARG A 492 -5.90 -40.67 36.39
CA ARG A 492 -7.17 -40.06 35.92
C ARG A 492 -6.99 -38.59 35.59
N GLN A 493 -7.55 -38.15 34.47
CA GLN A 493 -7.65 -36.73 34.16
C GLN A 493 -8.67 -36.06 35.07
N ILE A 494 -8.29 -34.93 35.65
CA ILE A 494 -9.13 -34.06 36.46
C ILE A 494 -9.12 -32.66 35.86
N GLN A 495 -10.25 -31.96 35.97
CA GLN A 495 -10.39 -30.59 35.49
C GLN A 495 -11.11 -29.71 36.51
N GLN A 496 -10.80 -28.42 36.53
CA GLN A 496 -11.43 -27.44 37.41
C GLN A 496 -11.48 -26.08 36.73
N GLN A 497 -12.62 -25.40 36.80
CA GLN A 497 -12.80 -24.06 36.24
C GLN A 497 -12.80 -23.00 37.34
N VAL A 498 -12.11 -21.90 37.07
CA VAL A 498 -12.05 -20.73 37.95
C VAL A 498 -12.48 -19.51 37.15
N ARG A 499 -13.46 -18.77 37.66
CA ARG A 499 -13.93 -17.52 37.05
C ARG A 499 -13.20 -16.33 37.66
N LEU A 500 -12.64 -15.49 36.80
CA LEU A 500 -12.13 -14.16 37.12
C LEU A 500 -13.18 -13.13 36.70
N PRO A 501 -13.79 -12.40 37.65
CA PRO A 501 -14.80 -11.39 37.32
C PRO A 501 -14.26 -10.29 36.42
N ARG A 502 -12.98 -9.93 36.62
CA ARG A 502 -12.27 -8.90 35.86
C ARG A 502 -10.82 -9.30 35.65
N LEU A 503 -10.31 -8.94 34.48
CA LEU A 503 -8.90 -9.01 34.13
C LEU A 503 -8.55 -7.75 33.33
N GLY A 504 -7.75 -6.85 33.91
CA GLY A 504 -7.43 -5.57 33.28
C GLY A 504 -6.68 -5.72 31.95
N ALA A 505 -6.71 -4.68 31.12
CA ALA A 505 -5.87 -4.60 29.91
C ALA A 505 -4.39 -4.77 30.26
N LYS A 506 -3.66 -5.60 29.50
CA LYS A 506 -2.25 -5.94 29.76
C LYS A 506 -1.94 -6.44 31.18
N ALA A 507 -2.96 -6.81 31.96
CA ALA A 507 -2.79 -7.18 33.35
C ALA A 507 -2.41 -8.66 33.48
N GLN A 508 -1.72 -8.95 34.59
CA GLN A 508 -1.36 -10.29 34.99
C GLN A 508 -1.87 -10.55 36.40
N VAL A 509 -2.48 -11.72 36.60
CA VAL A 509 -3.03 -12.13 37.89
C VAL A 509 -2.69 -13.60 38.17
N SER A 510 -2.52 -13.93 39.45
CA SER A 510 -2.40 -15.32 39.89
C SER A 510 -3.75 -15.82 40.39
N VAL A 511 -4.15 -17.02 39.96
CA VAL A 511 -5.46 -17.59 40.26
C VAL A 511 -5.27 -19.00 40.82
N GLY A 512 -5.89 -19.30 41.96
CA GLY A 512 -5.83 -20.63 42.56
C GLY A 512 -6.90 -21.55 41.99
N SER A 513 -6.56 -22.79 41.66
CA SER A 513 -7.55 -23.80 41.25
C SER A 513 -8.38 -24.34 42.42
N GLY A 514 -7.92 -24.13 43.66
CA GLY A 514 -8.46 -24.78 44.86
C GLY A 514 -7.88 -26.17 45.12
N TRP A 515 -7.02 -26.69 44.24
CA TRP A 515 -6.26 -27.92 44.47
C TRP A 515 -4.95 -27.65 45.22
N THR A 516 -4.47 -28.67 45.92
CA THR A 516 -3.16 -28.66 46.57
C THR A 516 -2.39 -29.91 46.14
N TYR A 517 -1.16 -29.72 45.70
CA TYR A 517 -0.19 -30.77 45.49
C TYR A 517 0.17 -31.41 46.84
N ARG A 518 0.14 -32.74 46.89
CA ARG A 518 0.63 -33.53 48.02
C ARG A 518 1.55 -34.61 47.48
N GLU A 519 2.71 -34.76 48.10
CA GLU A 519 3.78 -35.66 47.66
C GLU A 519 3.31 -37.13 47.52
N ASN A 520 2.38 -37.55 48.38
CA ASN A 520 1.80 -38.91 48.38
C ASN A 520 0.68 -39.11 47.34
N ALA A 521 0.31 -38.07 46.59
CA ALA A 521 -0.68 -38.10 45.51
C ALA A 521 -0.29 -37.09 44.41
N PRO A 522 0.82 -37.33 43.70
CA PRO A 522 1.42 -36.35 42.81
C PRO A 522 0.48 -35.99 41.67
N LEU A 523 0.46 -34.71 41.33
CA LEU A 523 -0.18 -34.22 40.10
C LEU A 523 0.81 -34.43 38.95
N GLY A 524 0.37 -35.12 37.90
CA GLY A 524 1.10 -35.26 36.65
C GLY A 524 1.11 -33.94 35.86
N LYS A 525 1.03 -34.03 34.53
CA LYS A 525 1.04 -32.84 33.63
C LYS A 525 -0.08 -31.86 34.02
N LEU A 526 0.31 -30.68 34.49
CA LEU A 526 -0.59 -29.55 34.81
C LEU A 526 -0.65 -28.60 33.62
N MET A 527 -1.87 -28.20 33.24
CA MET A 527 -2.11 -27.19 32.21
C MET A 527 -3.21 -26.24 32.70
N ALA A 528 -3.14 -24.99 32.28
CA ALA A 528 -4.21 -24.00 32.47
C ALA A 528 -4.51 -23.36 31.12
N VAL A 529 -5.79 -23.13 30.80
CA VAL A 529 -6.19 -22.54 29.51
C VAL A 529 -7.38 -21.61 29.74
N ALA A 530 -7.39 -20.45 29.08
CA ALA A 530 -8.58 -19.61 29.05
C ALA A 530 -9.65 -20.21 28.13
N ARG A 531 -10.85 -20.45 28.67
CA ARG A 531 -11.99 -21.06 27.96
C ARG A 531 -13.05 -20.07 27.53
N SER A 532 -13.22 -18.99 28.27
CA SER A 532 -14.13 -17.90 27.91
C SER A 532 -13.54 -16.57 28.36
N ALA A 533 -13.93 -15.51 27.68
CA ALA A 533 -13.75 -14.14 28.09
C ALA A 533 -14.80 -13.26 27.42
N ARG A 534 -15.18 -12.18 28.09
CA ARG A 534 -16.06 -11.15 27.54
C ARG A 534 -15.34 -9.81 27.55
N VAL A 535 -15.68 -8.98 26.58
CA VAL A 535 -15.33 -7.56 26.62
C VAL A 535 -16.51 -6.81 27.23
N PRO A 536 -16.29 -5.93 28.23
CA PRO A 536 -17.32 -5.11 28.85
C PRO A 536 -18.10 -4.24 27.87
#